data_AF-A0A8T4YYR8-F1
#
_entry.id   AF-A0A8T4YYR8-F1
#
_cell.length_a   1.000
_cell.length_b   1.000
_cell.length_c   1.000
_cell.angle_alpha   90.00
_cell.angle_beta   90.00
_cell.angle_gamma   90.00
#
_symmetry.space_group_name_H-M   'P 1'
#
loop_
_entity.id
_entity.type
_entity.pdbx_description
1 polymer ?
#
loop_
_entity_poly.entity_id
_entity_poly.type
_entity_poly.pdbx_seq_one_letter_code
_entity_poly.pdbx_strand_id
1 'polypeptide(L)'
;MKEPNLQSASPYLRAIAERRLRDCEKELEQLRGALTNSEWNRGYLKALEGLLLTLKSNDGRYLYLQRLKMDDKTVRRLKEDFRKHSSSELHADYDRGYFAALTDYASTLEAVKPWLSQVQDAEVADDSGGEATGEAEA
;
A
#
# COMPACT_ATOMS: atom_id res chain seq x y z
N MET A 1 0.75 27.41 -3.45
CA MET A 1 0.80 26.46 -2.30
C MET A 1 1.86 25.42 -2.61
N LYS A 2 2.80 25.14 -1.70
CA LYS A 2 3.73 24.02 -1.88
C LYS A 2 2.98 22.76 -1.46
N GLU A 3 2.52 22.00 -2.44
CA GLU A 3 2.02 20.64 -2.25
C GLU A 3 3.13 19.82 -1.57
N PRO A 4 2.82 18.95 -0.59
CA PRO A 4 3.84 18.06 -0.08
C PRO A 4 4.28 17.17 -1.23
N ASN A 5 5.57 17.28 -1.51
CA ASN A 5 6.21 16.65 -2.64
C ASN A 5 6.12 15.13 -2.42
N LEU A 6 5.59 14.39 -3.40
CA LEU A 6 5.63 12.92 -3.54
C LEU A 6 6.90 12.26 -2.97
N GLN A 7 8.03 12.97 -3.05
CA GLN A 7 9.33 12.56 -2.50
C GLN A 7 9.33 12.27 -1.00
N SER A 8 8.61 13.05 -0.18
CA SER A 8 8.63 12.88 1.28
C SER A 8 7.89 11.62 1.74
N ALA A 9 6.82 11.24 1.05
CA ALA A 9 6.00 10.07 1.42
C ALA A 9 6.47 8.76 0.80
N SER A 10 7.32 8.81 -0.23
CA SER A 10 7.81 7.64 -0.96
C SER A 10 8.41 6.53 -0.07
N PRO A 11 9.28 6.82 0.94
CA PRO A 11 9.81 5.78 1.82
C PRO A 11 8.72 5.05 2.60
N TYR A 12 7.75 5.79 3.15
CA TYR A 12 6.60 5.25 3.85
C TYR A 12 5.73 4.38 2.94
N LEU A 13 5.36 4.89 1.76
CA LEU A 13 4.49 4.19 0.81
C LEU A 13 5.12 2.90 0.30
N ARG A 14 6.44 2.91 0.05
CA ARG A 14 7.19 1.70 -0.30
C ARG A 14 7.19 0.69 0.85
N ALA A 15 7.43 1.14 2.08
CA ALA A 15 7.36 0.27 3.25
C ALA A 15 5.97 -0.36 3.42
N ILE A 16 4.88 0.37 3.16
CA ILE A 16 3.51 -0.15 3.18
C ILE A 16 3.33 -1.22 2.09
N ALA A 17 3.73 -0.92 0.85
CA ALA A 17 3.60 -1.87 -0.27
C ALA A 17 4.37 -3.17 -0.02
N GLU A 18 5.53 -3.08 0.61
CA GLU A 18 6.41 -4.21 0.97
C GLU A 18 6.07 -4.78 2.37
N ARG A 19 5.03 -4.27 3.03
CA ARG A 19 4.54 -4.71 4.35
C ARG A 19 5.59 -4.64 5.48
N ARG A 20 6.56 -3.73 5.39
CA ARG A 20 7.61 -3.48 6.40
C ARG A 20 7.09 -2.62 7.54
N LEU A 21 6.34 -3.23 8.47
CA LEU A 21 5.61 -2.50 9.53
C LEU A 21 6.48 -1.54 10.36
N ARG A 22 7.68 -1.96 10.80
CA ARG A 22 8.60 -1.12 11.59
C ARG A 22 9.02 0.14 10.84
N ASP A 23 9.31 0.00 9.54
CA ASP A 23 9.68 1.13 8.69
C ASP A 23 8.46 2.04 8.47
N CYS A 24 7.27 1.48 8.29
CA CYS A 24 6.04 2.26 8.16
C CYS A 24 5.80 3.18 9.36
N GLU A 25 5.94 2.65 10.59
CA GLU A 25 5.73 3.43 11.81
C GLU A 25 6.74 4.57 11.94
N LYS A 26 8.03 4.29 11.67
CA LYS A 26 9.10 5.28 11.70
C LYS A 26 8.88 6.40 10.67
N GLU A 27 8.65 6.03 9.41
CA GLU A 27 8.53 7.01 8.31
C GLU A 27 7.25 7.86 8.44
N LEU A 28 6.15 7.29 8.97
CA LEU A 28 4.92 8.06 9.22
C LEU A 28 5.12 9.14 10.28
N GLU A 29 5.87 8.83 11.35
CA GLU A 29 6.16 9.80 12.41
C GLU A 29 7.00 10.97 11.88
N GLN A 30 8.00 10.69 11.03
CA GLN A 30 8.79 11.73 10.36
C GLN A 30 7.92 12.62 9.46
N LEU A 31 7.01 12.02 8.70
CA LEU A 31 6.06 12.75 7.86
C LEU A 31 5.16 13.68 8.67
N ARG A 32 4.63 13.24 9.81
CA ARG A 32 3.80 14.08 10.68
C ARG A 32 4.50 15.36 11.10
N GLY A 33 5.78 15.28 11.47
CA GLY A 33 6.58 16.44 11.88
C GLY A 33 6.93 17.38 10.72
N ALA A 34 6.97 16.88 9.48
CA ALA A 34 7.38 17.65 8.31
C ALA A 34 6.22 18.39 7.61
N LEU A 35 4.98 17.91 7.75
CA LEU A 35 3.82 18.47 7.06
C LEU A 35 3.29 19.74 7.75
N THR A 36 2.96 20.75 6.95
CA THR A 36 2.27 21.95 7.46
C THR A 36 0.81 21.63 7.78
N ASN A 37 0.20 22.40 8.69
CA ASN A 37 -1.19 22.20 9.09
C ASN A 37 -2.20 22.80 8.09
N SER A 38 -2.31 22.21 6.89
CA SER A 38 -3.36 22.52 5.91
C SER A 38 -4.44 21.44 5.90
N GLU A 39 -5.65 21.77 5.43
CA GLU A 39 -6.73 20.78 5.23
C GLU A 39 -6.27 19.64 4.31
N TRP A 40 -5.60 19.99 3.21
CA TRP A 40 -5.04 19.02 2.27
C TRP A 40 -4.06 18.06 2.96
N ASN A 41 -3.10 18.59 3.74
CA ASN A 41 -2.10 17.74 4.41
C ASN A 41 -2.74 16.87 5.49
N ARG A 42 -3.78 17.35 6.17
CA ARG A 42 -4.56 16.55 7.12
C ARG A 42 -5.26 15.39 6.43
N GLY A 43 -5.87 15.61 5.28
CA GLY A 43 -6.47 14.55 4.47
C GLY A 43 -5.45 13.52 4.00
N TYR A 44 -4.33 14.01 3.46
CA TYR A 44 -3.22 13.16 3.01
C TYR A 44 -2.69 12.27 4.13
N LEU A 45 -2.35 12.88 5.27
CA LEU A 45 -1.88 12.15 6.45
C LEU A 45 -2.93 11.15 6.95
N LYS A 46 -4.23 11.48 6.88
CA LYS A 46 -5.29 10.57 7.32
C LYS A 46 -5.36 9.31 6.46
N ALA A 47 -5.18 9.42 5.16
CA ALA A 47 -5.12 8.27 4.28
C ALA A 47 -3.93 7.37 4.62
N LEU A 48 -2.74 7.95 4.88
CA LEU A 48 -1.57 7.19 5.31
C LEU A 48 -1.82 6.45 6.64
N GLU A 49 -2.40 7.12 7.64
CA GLU A 49 -2.82 6.46 8.89
C GLU A 49 -3.73 5.25 8.65
N GLY A 50 -4.68 5.39 7.72
CA GLY A 50 -5.58 4.31 7.32
C GLY A 50 -4.85 3.12 6.69
N LEU A 51 -3.83 3.37 5.87
CA LEU A 51 -2.99 2.32 5.29
C LEU A 51 -2.21 1.56 6.38
N LEU A 52 -1.60 2.28 7.32
CA LEU A 52 -0.91 1.66 8.46
C LEU A 52 -1.87 0.83 9.31
N LEU A 53 -3.05 1.37 9.63
CA LEU A 53 -4.07 0.67 10.39
C LEU A 53 -4.46 -0.65 9.69
N THR A 54 -4.70 -0.59 8.38
CA THR A 54 -5.03 -1.77 7.57
C THR A 54 -3.91 -2.82 7.61
N LEU A 55 -2.65 -2.40 7.52
CA LEU A 55 -1.50 -3.30 7.65
C LEU A 55 -1.43 -3.96 9.04
N LYS A 56 -1.69 -3.20 10.11
CA LYS A 56 -1.64 -3.69 11.51
C LYS A 56 -2.79 -4.61 11.86
N SER A 57 -3.98 -4.38 11.31
CA SER A 57 -5.19 -5.04 11.81
C SER A 57 -5.26 -6.53 11.51
N ASN A 58 -4.57 -7.06 10.49
CA ASN A 58 -4.66 -8.47 10.04
C ASN A 58 -6.10 -9.05 9.98
N ASP A 59 -7.12 -8.18 10.01
CA ASP A 59 -8.51 -8.52 10.26
C ASP A 59 -9.29 -8.29 8.98
N GLY A 60 -10.12 -9.28 8.68
CA GLY A 60 -10.88 -9.46 7.46
C GLY A 60 -11.80 -8.29 7.07
N ARG A 61 -11.94 -7.28 7.94
CA ARG A 61 -12.98 -6.26 7.87
C ARG A 61 -12.52 -4.96 7.21
N TYR A 62 -11.21 -4.69 7.20
CA TYR A 62 -10.60 -3.58 6.43
C TYR A 62 -10.06 -4.05 5.07
N LEU A 63 -10.43 -5.28 4.68
CA LEU A 63 -9.87 -6.07 3.60
C LEU A 63 -10.06 -5.51 2.18
N TYR A 64 -10.73 -4.38 1.89
CA TYR A 64 -11.08 -4.08 0.48
C TYR A 64 -9.86 -4.20 -0.46
N LEU A 65 -8.71 -3.65 -0.06
CA LEU A 65 -7.45 -3.83 -0.79
C LEU A 65 -6.83 -5.23 -0.66
N GLN A 66 -6.98 -5.89 0.48
CA GLN A 66 -6.46 -7.24 0.73
C GLN A 66 -7.33 -8.36 0.08
N ARG A 67 -8.57 -8.06 -0.31
CA ARG A 67 -9.52 -8.94 -1.01
C ARG A 67 -9.43 -8.84 -2.52
N LEU A 68 -8.94 -7.72 -3.01
CA LEU A 68 -8.72 -7.54 -4.42
C LEU A 68 -7.51 -8.38 -4.83
N LYS A 69 -7.67 -9.18 -5.89
CA LYS A 69 -6.54 -9.76 -6.59
C LYS A 69 -5.72 -8.61 -7.16
N MET A 70 -4.56 -8.34 -6.57
CA MET A 70 -3.67 -7.31 -7.08
C MET A 70 -3.03 -7.78 -8.38
N ASP A 71 -3.28 -7.03 -9.44
CA ASP A 71 -2.65 -7.17 -10.74
C ASP A 71 -2.49 -5.78 -11.38
N ASP A 72 -1.74 -5.71 -12.48
CA ASP A 72 -1.45 -4.46 -13.17
C ASP A 72 -2.75 -3.70 -13.58
N LYS A 73 -3.79 -4.44 -13.98
CA LYS A 73 -5.07 -3.85 -14.42
C LYS A 73 -5.82 -3.20 -13.25
N THR A 74 -5.90 -3.91 -12.13
CA THR A 74 -6.59 -3.48 -10.92
C THR A 74 -5.90 -2.25 -10.33
N VAL A 75 -4.57 -2.26 -10.25
CA VAL A 75 -3.80 -1.12 -9.71
C VAL A 75 -3.91 0.11 -10.59
N ARG A 76 -3.84 -0.03 -11.92
CA ARG A 76 -4.06 1.09 -12.84
C ARG A 76 -5.44 1.70 -12.70
N ARG A 77 -6.48 0.86 -12.60
CA ARG A 77 -7.85 1.32 -12.40
C ARG A 77 -8.01 2.09 -11.08
N LEU A 78 -7.49 1.54 -9.97
CA LEU A 78 -7.50 2.22 -8.68
C LEU A 78 -6.81 3.58 -8.74
N LYS A 79 -5.62 3.63 -9.37
CA LYS A 79 -4.86 4.87 -9.56
C LYS A 79 -5.66 5.92 -10.33
N GLU A 80 -6.31 5.53 -11.43
CA GLU A 80 -7.15 6.42 -12.23
C GLU A 80 -8.36 6.93 -11.46
N ASP A 81 -9.03 6.05 -10.72
CA ASP A 81 -10.21 6.42 -9.93
C ASP A 81 -9.83 7.38 -8.80
N PHE A 82 -8.78 7.09 -8.02
CA PHE A 82 -8.29 8.01 -7.00
C PHE A 82 -7.82 9.35 -7.57
N ARG A 83 -7.16 9.34 -8.74
CA ARG A 83 -6.72 10.57 -9.42
C ARG A 83 -7.89 11.46 -9.81
N LYS A 84 -9.01 10.89 -10.27
CA LYS A 84 -10.23 11.68 -10.57
C LYS A 84 -10.74 12.39 -9.32
N HIS A 85 -10.70 11.71 -8.16
CA HIS A 85 -11.13 12.31 -6.91
C HIS A 85 -10.14 13.36 -6.38
N SER A 86 -8.83 13.13 -6.47
CA SER A 86 -7.83 14.08 -6.00
C SER A 86 -7.76 15.37 -6.81
N SER A 87 -8.13 15.32 -8.10
CA SER A 87 -8.17 16.47 -9.02
C SER A 87 -9.54 17.12 -9.18
N SER A 88 -10.59 16.56 -8.55
CA SER A 88 -11.95 17.11 -8.66
C SER A 88 -12.07 18.45 -7.94
N GLU A 89 -12.59 19.47 -8.63
CA GLU A 89 -12.90 20.76 -8.02
C GLU A 89 -14.10 20.73 -7.06
N LEU A 90 -14.91 19.65 -7.10
CA LEU A 90 -16.07 19.47 -6.22
C LEU A 90 -15.69 18.96 -4.83
N HIS A 91 -14.47 18.47 -4.65
CA HIS A 91 -13.99 17.93 -3.38
C HIS A 91 -13.31 19.01 -2.55
N ALA A 92 -13.52 18.96 -1.23
CA ALA A 92 -12.80 19.83 -0.31
C ALA A 92 -11.30 19.52 -0.33
N ASP A 93 -10.46 20.48 0.08
CA ASP A 93 -9.00 20.31 0.16
C ASP A 93 -8.60 19.03 0.90
N TYR A 94 -9.31 18.74 2.00
CA TYR A 94 -9.13 17.52 2.78
C TYR A 94 -9.31 16.26 1.93
N ASP A 95 -10.45 16.13 1.26
CA ASP A 95 -10.77 14.96 0.43
C ASP A 95 -9.77 14.83 -0.71
N ARG A 96 -9.38 15.96 -1.34
CA ARG A 96 -8.36 15.96 -2.39
C ARG A 96 -7.02 15.44 -1.89
N GLY A 97 -6.58 15.87 -0.71
CA GLY A 97 -5.37 15.36 -0.07
C GLY A 97 -5.46 13.87 0.26
N TYR A 98 -6.61 13.42 0.79
CA TYR A 98 -6.87 12.01 1.09
C TYR A 98 -6.74 11.12 -0.16
N PHE A 99 -7.40 11.50 -1.26
CA PHE A 99 -7.33 10.74 -2.51
C PHE A 99 -5.96 10.89 -3.21
N ALA A 100 -5.24 11.99 -3.00
CA ALA A 100 -3.88 12.14 -3.50
C ALA A 100 -2.95 11.10 -2.88
N ALA A 101 -2.99 10.90 -1.55
CA ALA A 101 -2.20 9.86 -0.89
C ALA A 101 -2.51 8.45 -1.42
N LEU A 102 -3.78 8.14 -1.70
CA LEU A 102 -4.16 6.86 -2.29
C LEU A 102 -3.70 6.71 -3.75
N THR A 103 -3.67 7.80 -4.51
CA THR A 103 -3.11 7.84 -5.87
C THR A 103 -1.61 7.56 -5.84
N ASP A 104 -0.90 8.14 -4.88
CA ASP A 104 0.54 7.94 -4.68
C ASP A 104 0.83 6.50 -4.28
N TYR A 105 0.05 5.95 -3.35
CA TYR A 105 0.16 4.54 -2.97
C TYR A 105 -0.06 3.60 -4.16
N ALA A 106 -1.09 3.83 -4.98
CA ALA A 106 -1.32 3.03 -6.18
C ALA A 106 -0.18 3.16 -7.20
N SER A 107 0.45 4.34 -7.31
CA SER A 107 1.63 4.56 -8.13
C SER A 107 2.84 3.77 -7.61
N THR A 108 3.03 3.71 -6.29
CA THR A 108 4.07 2.88 -5.66
C THR A 108 3.81 1.39 -5.90
N LEU A 109 2.56 0.94 -5.75
CA LEU A 109 2.16 -0.44 -6.06
C LEU A 109 2.49 -0.82 -7.50
N GLU A 110 2.16 0.03 -8.48
CA GLU A 110 2.47 -0.20 -9.90
C GLU A 110 3.99 -0.28 -10.14
N ALA A 111 4.79 0.49 -9.40
CA ALA A 111 6.24 0.52 -9.54
C ALA A 111 6.94 -0.70 -8.91
N VAL A 112 6.51 -1.13 -7.72
CA VAL A 112 7.18 -2.20 -6.97
C VAL A 112 6.56 -3.59 -7.19
N LYS A 113 5.33 -3.64 -7.70
CA LYS A 113 4.59 -4.86 -8.05
C LYS A 113 4.71 -5.98 -7.01
N PRO A 114 4.36 -5.73 -5.74
CA PRO A 114 4.61 -6.67 -4.65
C PRO A 114 3.90 -8.02 -4.82
N TRP A 115 2.81 -8.06 -5.62
CA TRP A 115 2.12 -9.29 -5.97
C TRP A 115 2.92 -10.22 -6.87
N LEU A 116 3.92 -9.75 -7.62
CA LEU A 116 4.78 -10.62 -8.43
C LEU A 116 5.76 -11.42 -7.57
N SER A 117 6.26 -10.82 -6.48
CA SER A 117 7.12 -11.52 -5.52
C SER A 117 6.36 -12.63 -4.77
N GLN A 118 5.05 -12.47 -4.54
CA GLN A 118 4.23 -13.48 -3.87
C GLN A 118 3.94 -14.73 -4.73
N VAL A 119 4.08 -14.65 -6.06
CA VAL A 119 3.87 -15.79 -6.97
C VAL A 119 5.03 -16.78 -6.88
N GLN A 120 6.26 -16.29 -6.67
CA GLN A 120 7.46 -17.13 -6.57
C GLN A 120 7.54 -17.92 -5.25
N ASP A 121 7.11 -17.34 -4.13
CA ASP A 121 7.10 -18.04 -2.84
C ASP A 121 6.02 -19.13 -2.77
N ALA A 122 4.94 -19.01 -3.57
CA ALA A 122 3.87 -20.01 -3.62
C ALA A 122 4.23 -21.24 -4.49
N GLU A 123 5.00 -21.06 -5.57
CA GLU A 123 5.46 -22.16 -6.42
C GLU A 123 6.55 -23.02 -5.76
N VAL A 124 7.42 -22.42 -4.94
CA VAL A 124 8.48 -23.16 -4.21
C VAL A 124 7.91 -24.02 -3.07
N ALA A 125 6.74 -23.68 -2.53
CA ALA A 125 6.09 -24.46 -1.46
C ALA A 125 5.43 -25.76 -1.96
N ASP A 126 5.06 -25.84 -3.25
CA ASP A 126 4.37 -27.00 -3.85
C ASP A 126 5.34 -28.11 -4.29
N ASP A 127 6.62 -27.78 -4.54
CA ASP A 127 7.64 -28.72 -5.08
C ASP A 127 8.36 -29.56 -4.00
N SER A 128 8.07 -29.37 -2.71
CA SER A 128 8.76 -30.08 -1.61
C SER A 128 8.03 -31.33 -1.09
N GLY A 129 6.96 -31.76 -1.74
CA GLY A 129 6.10 -32.86 -1.30
C GLY A 129 6.22 -34.13 -2.14
N GLY A 130 7.30 -34.91 -2.00
CA GLY A 130 7.24 -36.33 -2.36
C GLY A 130 8.56 -37.02 -2.69
N GLU A 131 9.30 -37.46 -1.67
CA GLU A 131 10.07 -38.71 -1.78
C GLU A 131 10.12 -39.40 -0.41
N ALA A 132 9.15 -40.27 -0.18
CA ALA A 132 9.22 -41.31 0.82
C ALA A 132 8.64 -42.58 0.21
N THR A 133 9.48 -43.58 -0.06
CA THR A 133 9.23 -44.99 0.28
C THR A 133 10.45 -45.82 -0.08
N GLY A 134 10.96 -46.57 0.89
CA GLY A 134 12.00 -47.58 0.66
C GLY A 134 12.59 -48.20 1.93
N GLU A 135 11.81 -48.38 2.99
CA GLU A 135 12.15 -49.39 4.01
C GLU A 135 11.84 -50.77 3.43
N ALA A 136 12.85 -51.65 3.42
CA ALA A 136 12.67 -53.08 3.36
C ALA A 136 13.75 -53.74 4.24
N GLU A 137 13.41 -53.96 5.51
CA GLU A 137 14.02 -55.00 6.33
C GLU A 137 13.35 -56.35 6.01
N ALA A 138 14.15 -57.33 5.58
CA ALA A 138 14.09 -58.77 5.97
C ALA A 138 15.19 -59.55 5.23
#